data_AF-A0A078GDF3-F1
#
_entry.id   AF-A0A078GDF3-F1
#
_cell.length_a   1.000
_cell.length_b   1.000
_cell.length_c   1.000
_cell.angle_alpha   90.00
_cell.angle_beta   90.00
_cell.angle_gamma   90.00
#
_symmetry.space_group_name_H-M   'P 1'
#
loop_
_entity.id
_entity.type
_entity.pdbx_description
1 polymer ?
#
loop_
_entity_poly.entity_id
_entity_poly.type
_entity_poly.pdbx_seq_one_letter_code
_entity_poly.pdbx_strand_id
1 'polypeptide(L)'
;MDSLLPIISSILMFVVVREAYKRVLGLRPFKVQFTVKTIFFAQFAAGCFRSVELVYQRVPGVTHTEGNPSYEDACSGTSNHVEIVRNQYDPKECRFESLLELFWWSRHDPTTLNRNNVGSQYRSEIYYYNPEQEKLARESLEHIGRHQHQVDRKIVTEILPAKKFYRAEEDNQQYLSKGGRFGLKQSSAKGCNDPIRCYG
;
A
#
# COMPACT_ATOMS: atom_id res chain seq x y z
N MET A 1 -11.00 34.13 -12.99
CA MET A 1 -12.14 33.26 -13.33
C MET A 1 -11.68 32.45 -14.52
N ASP A 2 -10.84 31.46 -14.22
CA ASP A 2 -11.26 30.06 -14.10
C ASP A 2 -11.45 29.46 -15.50
N SER A 3 -10.89 28.32 -15.89
CA SER A 3 -9.86 27.40 -15.42
C SER A 3 -10.03 26.19 -16.35
N LEU A 4 -9.03 25.29 -16.35
CA LEU A 4 -9.16 23.89 -16.80
C LEU A 4 -9.01 23.62 -18.29
N LEU A 5 -7.78 23.31 -18.66
CA LEU A 5 -7.34 22.04 -19.26
C LEU A 5 -5.83 21.91 -18.94
N PRO A 6 -5.13 20.76 -19.06
CA PRO A 6 -5.57 19.37 -19.36
C PRO A 6 -4.81 18.28 -18.54
N ILE A 7 -5.37 17.12 -18.19
CA ILE A 7 -4.55 15.89 -17.97
C ILE A 7 -5.33 14.64 -18.43
N ILE A 8 -5.04 14.20 -19.66
CA ILE A 8 -5.37 12.86 -20.17
C ILE A 8 -4.32 11.91 -19.58
N SER A 9 -4.71 11.10 -18.58
CA SER A 9 -3.88 10.02 -18.05
C SER A 9 -3.91 8.83 -19.02
N SER A 10 -2.73 8.33 -19.35
CA SER A 10 -2.40 7.29 -20.32
C SER A 10 -3.34 6.08 -20.32
N ILE A 11 -4.32 6.07 -21.22
CA ILE A 11 -5.03 4.86 -21.65
C ILE A 11 -4.17 4.24 -22.75
N LEU A 12 -3.52 3.10 -22.47
CA LEU A 12 -2.90 2.28 -23.51
C LEU A 12 -4.04 1.65 -24.34
N MET A 13 -4.49 2.38 -25.34
CA MET A 13 -5.58 2.03 -26.23
C MET A 13 -5.04 1.04 -27.28
N PHE A 14 -5.06 -0.26 -27.00
CA PHE A 14 -4.97 -1.26 -28.07
C PHE A 14 -6.31 -1.32 -28.81
N VAL A 15 -6.57 -0.32 -29.66
CA VAL A 15 -7.60 -0.40 -30.70
C VAL A 15 -6.92 -1.01 -31.92
N VAL A 16 -6.86 -2.34 -31.97
CA VAL A 16 -6.64 -3.05 -33.22
C VAL A 16 -7.73 -4.10 -33.32
N VAL A 17 -8.29 -4.24 -34.53
CA VAL A 17 -9.30 -5.22 -34.93
C VAL A 17 -10.76 -4.85 -34.63
N ARG A 18 -11.34 -3.87 -35.34
CA ARG A 18 -12.80 -3.90 -35.56
C ARG A 18 -13.32 -3.62 -36.97
N GLU A 19 -12.51 -3.14 -37.91
CA GLU A 19 -13.05 -2.76 -39.23
C GLU A 19 -12.91 -3.83 -40.33
N ALA A 20 -12.15 -4.92 -40.10
CA ALA A 20 -11.96 -5.97 -41.10
C ALA A 20 -12.97 -7.14 -41.01
N TYR A 21 -13.66 -7.34 -39.87
CA TYR A 21 -14.47 -8.55 -39.65
C TYR A 21 -15.93 -8.47 -40.13
N LYS A 22 -16.41 -7.28 -40.54
CA LYS A 22 -17.82 -7.06 -40.88
C LYS A 22 -18.26 -7.65 -42.23
N ARG A 23 -17.35 -8.12 -43.08
CA ARG A 23 -17.70 -8.54 -44.46
C ARG A 23 -17.69 -10.04 -44.76
N VAL A 24 -17.19 -10.91 -43.87
CA VAL A 24 -16.90 -12.30 -44.28
C VAL A 24 -17.82 -13.39 -43.68
N LEU A 25 -18.53 -13.19 -42.55
CA LEU A 25 -19.12 -14.36 -41.84
C LEU A 25 -20.60 -14.31 -41.42
N GLY A 26 -21.39 -13.28 -41.71
CA GLY A 26 -22.84 -13.31 -41.42
C GLY A 26 -23.22 -13.53 -39.93
N LEU A 27 -22.29 -13.32 -39.00
CA LEU A 27 -22.49 -13.55 -37.57
C LEU A 27 -23.22 -12.36 -36.94
N ARG A 28 -24.21 -12.66 -36.09
CA ARG A 28 -24.94 -11.66 -35.29
C ARG A 28 -23.95 -10.88 -34.40
N PRO A 29 -24.16 -9.56 -34.18
CA PRO A 29 -23.25 -8.77 -33.35
C PRO A 29 -23.25 -9.29 -31.91
N PHE A 30 -22.12 -9.85 -31.46
CA PHE A 30 -21.90 -10.22 -30.08
C PHE A 30 -21.57 -8.95 -29.28
N LYS A 31 -22.45 -8.58 -28.34
CA LYS A 31 -22.17 -7.49 -27.37
C LYS A 31 -21.11 -7.98 -26.39
N VAL A 32 -19.85 -7.66 -26.64
CA VAL A 32 -18.79 -7.79 -25.63
C VAL A 32 -18.94 -6.63 -24.65
N GLN A 33 -19.28 -6.95 -23.40
CA GLN A 33 -19.35 -5.96 -22.33
C GLN A 33 -18.01 -5.95 -21.59
N PHE A 34 -17.25 -4.87 -21.75
CA PHE A 34 -16.00 -4.67 -21.03
C PHE A 34 -16.32 -4.05 -19.66
N THR A 35 -15.88 -4.71 -18.59
CA THR A 35 -15.95 -4.13 -17.24
C THR A 35 -14.62 -3.47 -16.95
N VAL A 36 -14.61 -2.15 -16.78
CA VAL A 36 -13.43 -1.42 -16.30
C VAL A 36 -13.42 -1.52 -14.78
N LYS A 37 -12.42 -2.20 -14.22
CA LYS A 37 -12.22 -2.26 -12.76
C LYS A 37 -11.23 -1.18 -12.34
N THR A 38 -11.71 -0.20 -11.59
CA THR A 38 -10.84 0.79 -10.92
C THR A 38 -10.08 0.11 -9.79
N ILE A 39 -8.77 0.30 -9.74
CA ILE A 39 -7.91 -0.22 -8.68
C ILE A 39 -7.53 0.95 -7.76
N PHE A 40 -7.75 0.80 -6.46
CA PHE A 40 -7.39 1.79 -5.46
C PHE A 40 -6.17 1.30 -4.68
N PHE A 41 -5.18 2.18 -4.53
CA PHE A 41 -3.94 1.88 -3.84
C PHE A 41 -3.78 2.71 -2.56
N ALA A 42 -3.13 2.14 -1.57
CA ALA A 42 -2.64 2.80 -0.37
C ALA A 42 -1.23 2.31 -0.05
N GLN A 43 -0.30 3.21 0.29
CA GLN A 43 1.09 2.86 0.55
C GLN A 43 1.57 3.38 1.90
N PHE A 44 2.16 2.49 2.68
CA PHE A 44 2.60 2.76 4.04
C PHE A 44 4.00 2.19 4.30
N ALA A 45 4.85 2.99 4.94
CA ALA A 45 6.10 2.56 5.55
C ALA A 45 5.95 2.66 7.07
N ALA A 46 6.09 1.52 7.76
CA ALA A 46 5.80 1.41 9.19
C ALA A 46 6.77 0.43 9.86
N GLY A 47 8.06 0.53 9.53
CA GLY A 47 9.09 -0.42 9.95
C GLY A 47 9.16 -1.65 9.03
N CYS A 48 9.41 -2.83 9.61
CA CYS A 48 9.65 -4.05 8.82
C CYS A 48 8.45 -4.43 7.95
N PHE A 49 8.59 -4.38 6.62
CA PHE A 49 7.47 -4.58 5.69
C PHE A 49 6.79 -5.95 5.87
N ARG A 50 7.53 -6.99 6.28
CA ARG A 50 6.99 -8.35 6.46
C ARG A 50 5.89 -8.42 7.52
N SER A 51 6.05 -7.65 8.60
CA SER A 51 5.04 -7.57 9.67
C SER A 51 3.88 -6.66 9.27
N VAL A 52 4.21 -5.53 8.64
CA VAL A 52 3.22 -4.54 8.17
C VAL A 52 2.33 -5.16 7.09
N GLU A 53 2.90 -5.95 6.19
CA GLU A 53 2.16 -6.65 5.15
C GLU A 53 1.12 -7.59 5.76
N LEU A 54 1.52 -8.43 6.73
CA LEU A 54 0.60 -9.34 7.40
C LEU A 54 -0.54 -8.61 8.13
N VAL A 55 -0.27 -7.42 8.70
CA VAL A 55 -1.31 -6.56 9.29
C VAL A 55 -2.36 -6.21 8.23
N TYR A 56 -1.96 -5.71 7.07
CA TYR A 56 -2.92 -5.35 6.02
C TYR A 56 -3.57 -6.54 5.32
N GLN A 57 -2.89 -7.68 5.24
CA GLN A 57 -3.47 -8.92 4.71
C GLN A 57 -4.75 -9.32 5.48
N ARG A 58 -4.83 -9.01 6.78
CA ARG A 58 -5.95 -9.36 7.64
C ARG A 58 -7.13 -8.38 7.55
N VAL A 59 -7.01 -7.28 6.81
CA VAL A 59 -8.07 -6.26 6.72
C VAL A 59 -9.14 -6.69 5.70
N PRO A 60 -10.42 -6.85 6.10
CA PRO A 60 -11.52 -7.01 5.14
C PRO A 60 -11.55 -5.84 4.14
N GLY A 61 -11.80 -6.11 2.86
CA GLY A 61 -11.73 -5.12 1.79
C GLY A 61 -10.33 -4.84 1.24
N VAL A 62 -9.23 -5.23 1.90
CA VAL A 62 -7.90 -5.27 1.24
C VAL A 62 -7.82 -6.50 0.34
N THR A 63 -7.66 -6.30 -0.96
CA THR A 63 -7.72 -7.37 -1.95
C THR A 63 -6.34 -7.93 -2.33
N HIS A 64 -5.28 -7.13 -2.22
CA HIS A 64 -3.91 -7.54 -2.52
C HIS A 64 -2.91 -6.72 -1.71
N THR A 65 -1.82 -7.35 -1.28
CA THR A 65 -0.72 -6.68 -0.58
C THR A 65 0.59 -7.04 -1.25
N GLU A 66 1.54 -6.11 -1.22
CA GLU A 66 2.89 -6.38 -1.68
C GLU A 66 3.90 -5.46 -0.99
N GLY A 67 5.06 -6.02 -0.66
CA GLY A 67 6.17 -5.31 -0.05
C GLY A 67 7.28 -4.95 -1.06
N ASN A 68 8.07 -3.95 -0.68
CA ASN A 68 9.38 -3.63 -1.27
C ASN A 68 10.44 -3.74 -0.18
N PRO A 69 11.40 -4.65 -0.33
CA PRO A 69 12.78 -4.24 -0.60
C PRO A 69 13.40 -5.06 -1.74
N SER A 70 14.21 -4.44 -2.60
CA SER A 70 15.26 -5.21 -3.28
C SER A 70 16.33 -5.53 -2.22
N TYR A 71 16.86 -6.76 -2.23
CA TYR A 71 17.90 -7.18 -1.28
C TYR A 71 19.18 -6.31 -1.38
N GLU A 72 19.46 -5.82 -2.59
CA GLU A 72 20.65 -5.03 -2.91
C GLU A 72 20.59 -3.58 -2.37
N ASP A 73 19.38 -3.00 -2.29
CA ASP A 73 19.20 -1.64 -1.76
C ASP A 73 19.13 -1.60 -0.23
N ALA A 74 18.49 -2.59 0.41
CA ALA A 74 18.26 -2.59 1.87
C ALA A 74 19.51 -2.93 2.69
N CYS A 75 20.45 -3.70 2.14
CA CYS A 75 21.67 -4.13 2.84
C CYS A 75 22.88 -3.22 2.63
N SER A 76 22.91 -2.42 1.56
CA SER A 76 24.05 -1.54 1.24
C SER A 76 24.11 -0.27 2.09
N GLY A 77 22.97 0.18 2.66
CA GLY A 77 22.87 1.38 3.49
C GLY A 77 23.15 2.70 2.74
N THR A 78 23.44 2.64 1.44
CA THR A 78 23.75 3.78 0.58
C THR A 78 22.53 4.27 -0.21
N SER A 79 21.50 3.42 -0.32
CA SER A 79 20.22 3.82 -0.89
C SER A 79 19.39 4.54 0.18
N ASN A 80 18.73 5.65 -0.16
CA ASN A 80 17.73 6.29 0.71
C ASN A 80 16.41 5.47 0.74
N HIS A 81 16.53 4.14 0.67
CA HIS A 81 15.42 3.19 0.51
C HIS A 81 14.53 3.17 1.75
N VAL A 82 13.27 2.75 1.55
CA VAL A 82 12.23 2.58 2.56
C VAL A 82 11.50 1.29 2.32
N GLU A 83 11.30 0.53 3.38
CA GLU A 83 10.41 -0.62 3.38
C GLU A 83 8.95 -0.17 3.35
N ILE A 84 8.30 -0.39 2.21
CA ILE A 84 6.92 0.05 1.93
C ILE A 84 6.04 -1.17 1.66
N VAL A 85 4.82 -1.15 2.17
CA VAL A 85 3.73 -2.03 1.76
C VAL A 85 2.76 -1.25 0.88
N ARG A 86 2.48 -1.76 -0.33
CA ARG A 86 1.42 -1.28 -1.21
C ARG A 86 0.21 -2.20 -1.08
N ASN A 87 -0.94 -1.61 -0.75
CA ASN A 87 -2.21 -2.30 -0.57
C ASN A 87 -3.15 -1.92 -1.70
N GLN A 88 -3.75 -2.91 -2.34
CA GLN A 88 -4.96 -2.73 -3.14
C GLN A 88 -6.18 -2.98 -2.27
N TYR A 89 -7.17 -2.11 -2.35
CA TYR A 89 -8.38 -2.23 -1.54
C TYR A 89 -9.65 -1.87 -2.33
N ASP A 90 -10.78 -2.41 -1.89
CA ASP A 90 -12.10 -2.01 -2.37
C ASP A 90 -12.66 -0.92 -1.44
N PRO A 91 -12.83 0.33 -1.91
CA PRO A 91 -13.38 1.42 -1.11
C PRO A 91 -14.82 1.18 -0.64
N LYS A 92 -15.54 0.20 -1.22
CA LYS A 92 -16.88 -0.20 -0.77
C LYS A 92 -16.84 -1.07 0.49
N GLU A 93 -15.73 -1.77 0.71
CA GLU A 93 -15.55 -2.68 1.86
C GLU A 93 -14.58 -2.11 2.91
N CYS A 94 -13.59 -1.32 2.48
CA CYS A 94 -12.57 -0.75 3.34
C CYS A 94 -12.31 0.71 2.98
N ARG A 95 -12.48 1.62 3.95
CA ARG A 95 -12.19 3.03 3.75
C ARG A 95 -10.70 3.32 3.95
N PHE A 96 -10.17 4.34 3.28
CA PHE A 96 -8.77 4.74 3.44
C PHE A 96 -8.47 5.17 4.89
N GLU A 97 -9.42 5.80 5.57
CA GLU A 97 -9.32 6.19 6.98
C GLU A 97 -9.15 4.98 7.90
N SER A 98 -9.77 3.83 7.59
CA SER A 98 -9.57 2.59 8.35
C SER A 98 -8.16 2.03 8.18
N LEU A 99 -7.57 2.20 6.99
CA LEU A 99 -6.16 1.86 6.75
C LEU A 99 -5.21 2.80 7.51
N LEU A 100 -5.54 4.10 7.59
CA LEU A 100 -4.80 5.07 8.39
C LEU A 100 -4.90 4.79 9.88
N GLU A 101 -6.10 4.48 10.38
CA GLU A 101 -6.30 4.09 11.78
C GLU A 101 -5.44 2.86 12.11
N LEU A 102 -5.46 1.84 11.25
CA LEU A 102 -4.61 0.67 11.43
C LEU A 102 -3.13 1.05 11.36
N PHE A 103 -2.71 1.94 10.46
CA PHE A 103 -1.34 2.45 10.42
C PHE A 103 -0.95 2.98 11.82
N TRP A 104 -1.70 3.94 12.37
CA TRP A 104 -1.39 4.60 13.65
C TRP A 104 -1.38 3.67 14.86
N TRP A 105 -2.29 2.69 14.92
CA TRP A 105 -2.43 1.79 16.08
C TRP A 105 -1.72 0.44 15.93
N SER A 106 -1.11 0.17 14.77
CA SER A 106 -0.44 -1.10 14.51
C SER A 106 1.01 -1.13 15.02
N ARG A 107 1.87 -1.91 14.34
CA ARG A 107 3.14 -2.43 14.85
C ARG A 107 4.31 -1.44 14.83
N HIS A 108 4.05 -0.13 14.71
CA HIS A 108 5.11 0.87 14.60
C HIS A 108 4.98 2.00 15.64
N ASP A 109 6.10 2.62 15.99
CA ASP A 109 6.13 3.81 16.84
C ASP A 109 6.30 5.04 15.94
N PRO A 110 5.22 5.81 15.67
CA PRO A 110 5.23 6.93 14.76
C PRO A 110 6.05 8.13 15.28
N THR A 111 6.61 8.04 16.48
CA THR A 111 7.43 9.09 17.12
C THR A 111 8.93 8.82 17.07
N THR A 112 9.33 7.66 16.57
CA THR A 112 10.74 7.28 16.48
C THR A 112 11.36 7.76 15.17
N LEU A 113 12.14 8.84 15.25
CA LEU A 113 12.99 9.26 14.14
C LEU A 113 14.20 8.34 14.07
N ASN A 114 14.35 7.58 12.98
CA ASN A 114 15.54 6.82 12.58
C ASN A 114 16.31 6.24 13.78
N ARG A 115 15.78 5.19 14.41
CA ARG A 115 16.38 4.55 15.61
C ARG A 115 17.90 4.42 15.44
N ASN A 116 18.66 5.32 16.05
CA ASN A 116 20.11 5.34 16.21
C ASN A 116 20.92 4.57 15.13
N ASN A 117 20.89 5.02 13.87
CA ASN A 117 21.64 4.42 12.75
C ASN A 117 21.36 2.92 12.49
N VAL A 118 20.28 2.37 13.04
CA VAL A 118 19.69 1.08 12.66
C VAL A 118 18.54 1.36 11.70
N GLY A 119 18.95 1.69 10.48
CA GLY A 119 18.15 1.60 9.26
C GLY A 119 17.18 2.75 8.97
N SER A 120 17.62 3.71 8.15
CA SER A 120 16.75 4.72 7.52
C SER A 120 15.57 4.09 6.77
N GLN A 121 15.68 2.83 6.35
CA GLN A 121 14.64 2.08 5.66
C GLN A 121 13.39 1.78 6.50
N TYR A 122 13.45 1.92 7.83
CA TYR A 122 12.33 1.59 8.73
C TYR A 122 11.54 2.81 9.21
N ARG A 123 11.71 3.96 8.55
CA ARG A 123 11.01 5.20 8.90
C ARG A 123 9.50 5.14 8.65
N SER A 124 8.78 6.01 9.35
CA SER A 124 7.33 6.12 9.29
C SER A 124 6.90 7.08 8.17
N GLU A 125 6.24 6.58 7.14
CA GLU A 125 5.81 7.40 6.00
C GLU A 125 4.47 6.92 5.43
N ILE A 126 3.67 7.87 4.95
CA ILE A 126 2.41 7.63 4.24
C ILE A 126 2.55 8.19 2.83
N TYR A 127 2.27 7.36 1.83
CA TYR A 127 2.35 7.74 0.43
C TYR A 127 0.96 7.84 -0.20
N TYR A 128 0.57 9.04 -0.62
CA TYR A 128 -0.76 9.30 -1.20
C TYR A 128 -0.75 9.23 -2.74
N TYR A 129 -1.83 8.72 -3.33
CA TYR A 129 -2.02 8.64 -4.78
C TYR A 129 -2.86 9.78 -5.35
N ASN A 130 -3.59 10.51 -4.50
CA ASN A 130 -4.45 11.62 -4.92
C ASN A 130 -4.62 12.64 -3.77
N PRO A 131 -5.17 13.85 -4.06
CA PRO A 131 -5.35 14.89 -3.06
C PRO A 131 -6.29 14.53 -1.89
N GLU A 132 -7.26 13.65 -2.12
CA GLU A 132 -8.18 13.19 -1.07
C GLU A 132 -7.43 12.33 -0.03
N GLN A 133 -6.59 11.41 -0.49
CA GLN A 133 -5.70 10.64 0.40
C GLN A 133 -4.72 11.53 1.15
N GLU A 134 -4.15 12.54 0.50
CA GLU A 134 -3.27 13.51 1.17
C GLU A 134 -4.01 14.23 2.30
N LYS A 135 -5.21 14.75 2.01
CA LYS A 135 -6.05 15.45 3.00
C LYS A 135 -6.37 14.53 4.18
N LEU A 136 -6.88 13.33 3.93
CA LEU A 136 -7.25 12.37 4.97
C LEU A 136 -6.03 11.95 5.82
N ALA A 137 -4.87 11.75 5.20
CA ALA A 137 -3.65 11.42 5.92
C ALA A 137 -3.23 12.56 6.87
N ARG A 138 -3.28 13.81 6.40
CA ARG A 138 -2.96 15.00 7.22
C ARG A 138 -3.95 15.20 8.37
N GLU A 139 -5.24 15.08 8.10
CA GLU A 139 -6.29 15.15 9.12
C GLU A 139 -6.12 14.04 10.19
N SER A 140 -5.75 12.82 9.77
CA SER A 140 -5.48 11.72 10.70
C SER A 140 -4.24 11.98 11.56
N LEU A 141 -3.17 12.54 10.99
CA LEU A 141 -1.96 12.94 11.71
C LEU A 141 -2.27 14.02 12.77
N GLU A 142 -3.04 15.05 12.40
CA GLU A 142 -3.49 16.09 13.33
C GLU A 142 -4.40 15.51 14.42
N HIS A 143 -5.29 14.58 14.08
CA HIS A 143 -6.15 13.91 15.03
C HIS A 143 -5.31 13.16 16.08
N ILE A 144 -4.38 12.31 15.67
CA ILE A 144 -3.51 11.58 16.61
C ILE A 144 -2.62 12.54 17.40
N GLY A 145 -2.08 13.58 16.77
CA GLY A 145 -1.29 14.62 17.43
C GLY A 145 -2.06 15.43 18.48
N ARG A 146 -3.39 15.57 18.38
CA ARG A 146 -4.21 16.22 19.42
C ARG A 146 -4.57 15.29 20.58
N HIS A 147 -4.68 13.99 20.32
CA HIS A 147 -4.98 12.98 21.33
C HIS A 147 -3.71 12.43 22.01
N GLN A 148 -2.57 13.13 21.85
CA GLN A 148 -1.21 12.78 22.29
C GLN A 148 -1.00 12.67 23.81
N HIS A 149 -2.04 12.73 24.65
CA HIS A 149 -1.91 12.40 26.07
C HIS A 149 -1.36 10.98 26.32
N GLN A 150 -1.31 10.14 25.28
CA GLN A 150 -0.76 8.78 25.32
C GLN A 150 0.66 8.65 24.75
N VAL A 151 1.24 9.70 24.16
CA VAL A 151 2.56 9.63 23.52
C VAL A 151 3.38 10.91 23.78
N ASP A 152 4.28 10.87 24.76
CA ASP A 152 5.13 12.00 25.20
C ASP A 152 6.12 12.54 24.14
N ARG A 153 6.08 12.01 22.92
CA ARG A 153 7.06 12.28 21.85
C ARG A 153 6.38 12.76 20.58
N LYS A 154 7.01 13.72 19.89
CA LYS A 154 6.54 14.28 18.62
C LYS A 154 6.43 13.19 17.55
N ILE A 155 5.30 13.14 16.84
CA ILE A 155 5.12 12.29 15.66
C ILE A 155 6.02 12.79 14.53
N VAL A 156 6.76 11.89 13.90
CA VAL A 156 7.74 12.18 12.83
C VAL A 156 7.34 11.58 11.47
N THR A 157 6.10 11.11 11.36
CA THR A 157 5.59 10.49 10.14
C THR A 157 5.54 11.50 8.99
N GLU A 158 6.17 11.18 7.87
CA GLU A 158 6.11 12.02 6.66
C GLU A 158 4.92 11.63 5.77
N ILE A 159 4.31 12.61 5.11
CA ILE A 159 3.20 12.41 4.16
C ILE A 159 3.65 12.93 2.80
N LEU A 160 3.88 12.01 1.85
CA LEU A 160 4.53 12.29 0.57
C LEU A 160 3.69 11.75 -0.60
N PRO A 161 3.82 12.30 -1.82
CA PRO A 161 3.18 11.70 -3.00
C PRO A 161 3.81 10.34 -3.31
N ALA A 162 2.97 9.37 -3.66
CA ALA A 162 3.40 8.05 -4.10
C ALA A 162 4.29 8.13 -5.35
N LYS A 163 5.43 7.44 -5.30
CA LYS A 163 6.38 7.34 -6.42
C LYS A 163 6.31 5.95 -7.03
N LYS A 164 7.19 5.69 -8.01
CA LYS A 164 7.37 4.35 -8.59
C LYS A 164 7.67 3.33 -7.48
N PHE A 165 6.86 2.28 -7.43
CA PHE A 165 7.00 1.18 -6.49
C PHE A 165 7.76 0.04 -7.15
N TYR A 166 8.82 -0.43 -6.49
CA TYR A 166 9.62 -1.57 -6.92
C TYR A 166 9.21 -2.77 -6.07
N ARG A 167 8.52 -3.74 -6.65
CA ARG A 167 8.08 -4.93 -5.91
C ARG A 167 9.30 -5.80 -5.59
N ALA A 168 9.40 -6.28 -4.36
CA ALA A 168 10.43 -7.25 -3.95
C ALA A 168 10.21 -8.61 -4.62
N GLU A 169 11.24 -9.47 -4.57
CA GLU A 169 11.17 -10.85 -5.06
C GLU A 169 10.05 -11.65 -4.37
N GLU A 170 9.54 -12.67 -5.04
CA GLU A 170 8.35 -13.40 -4.58
C GLU A 170 8.54 -14.11 -3.22
N ASP A 171 9.77 -14.50 -2.88
CA ASP A 171 10.10 -15.11 -1.58
C ASP A 171 9.96 -14.13 -0.40
N ASN A 172 10.07 -12.82 -0.67
CA ASN A 172 9.87 -11.77 0.33
C ASN A 172 8.38 -11.47 0.57
N GLN A 173 7.52 -11.80 -0.40
CA GLN A 173 6.10 -11.48 -0.36
C GLN A 173 5.34 -12.45 0.55
N GLN A 174 4.47 -11.92 1.41
CA GLN A 174 3.65 -12.69 2.34
C GLN A 174 4.46 -13.63 3.25
N TYR A 175 5.71 -13.23 3.56
CA TYR A 175 6.73 -14.04 4.23
C TYR A 175 6.23 -14.74 5.50
N LEU A 176 5.52 -14.03 6.38
CA LEU A 176 5.03 -14.57 7.65
C LEU A 176 3.88 -15.57 7.47
N SER A 177 3.04 -15.38 6.45
CA SER A 177 1.98 -16.35 6.11
C SER A 177 2.55 -17.61 5.46
N LYS A 178 3.69 -17.50 4.78
CA LYS A 178 4.41 -18.63 4.17
C LYS A 178 5.23 -19.44 5.19
N GLY A 179 5.44 -18.93 6.40
CA GLY A 179 6.09 -19.65 7.51
C GLY A 179 7.17 -18.87 8.26
N GLY A 180 7.57 -17.71 7.74
CA GLY A 180 8.66 -16.93 8.34
C GLY A 180 9.98 -17.70 8.45
N ARG A 181 10.84 -17.24 9.36
CA ARG A 181 12.19 -17.78 9.61
C ARG A 181 12.17 -19.20 10.16
N PHE A 182 11.14 -19.55 10.93
CA PHE A 182 11.05 -20.80 11.68
C PHE A 182 10.08 -21.82 11.06
N GLY A 183 9.47 -21.52 9.91
CA GLY A 183 8.45 -22.35 9.28
C GLY A 183 7.08 -22.34 9.98
N LEU A 184 6.90 -21.52 11.01
CA LEU A 184 5.66 -21.36 11.76
C LEU A 184 4.77 -20.29 11.11
N LYS A 185 3.77 -20.73 10.35
CA LYS A 185 2.85 -19.84 9.65
C LYS A 185 2.05 -18.99 10.63
N GLN A 186 1.85 -17.73 10.26
CA GLN A 186 0.92 -16.83 10.93
C GLN A 186 -0.28 -16.59 10.01
N SER A 187 -1.48 -16.74 10.55
CA SER A 187 -2.71 -16.62 9.76
C SER A 187 -2.83 -15.22 9.16
N SER A 188 -3.11 -15.15 7.86
CA SER A 188 -3.46 -13.94 7.12
C SER A 188 -4.97 -13.81 6.88
N ALA A 189 -5.78 -14.64 7.55
CA ALA A 189 -7.23 -14.62 7.42
C ALA A 189 -7.81 -13.25 7.80
N LYS A 190 -8.84 -12.83 7.06
CA LYS A 190 -9.52 -11.55 7.32
C LYS A 190 -10.09 -11.52 8.74
N GLY A 191 -9.80 -10.44 9.49
CA GLY A 191 -10.22 -10.27 10.89
C GLY A 191 -9.39 -11.06 11.92
N CYS A 192 -8.31 -11.76 11.52
CA CYS A 192 -7.44 -12.44 12.48
C CYS A 192 -6.74 -11.44 13.40
N ASN A 193 -6.92 -11.61 14.70
CA ASN A 193 -6.34 -10.74 15.74
C ASN A 193 -5.20 -11.41 16.52
N ASP A 194 -4.70 -12.56 16.04
CA ASP A 194 -3.58 -13.26 16.69
C ASP A 194 -2.34 -12.34 16.72
N PRO A 195 -1.58 -12.30 17.83
CA PRO A 195 -0.37 -11.49 17.90
C PRO A 195 0.62 -11.82 16.78
N ILE A 196 1.08 -10.80 16.06
CA ILE A 196 2.06 -10.96 14.97
C ILE A 196 3.48 -11.02 15.54
N ARG A 197 4.19 -12.10 15.23
CA ARG A 197 5.61 -12.30 15.52
C ARG A 197 6.45 -11.80 14.34
N CYS A 198 7.41 -10.91 14.59
CA CYS A 198 8.08 -10.17 13.52
C CYS A 198 8.81 -11.03 12.49
N TYR A 199 9.28 -12.23 12.88
CA TYR A 199 10.11 -13.08 12.03
C TYR A 199 9.58 -14.50 11.83
N GLY A 200 8.45 -14.87 12.43
CA GLY A 200 7.97 -16.27 12.46
C GLY A 200 7.63 -16.71 13.86
#